data_AF-A0A7C3A3J2-F1
#
_entry.id   AF-A0A7C3A3J2-F1
#
_cell.length_a   1.000
_cell.length_b   1.000
_cell.length_c   1.000
_cell.angle_alpha   90.00
_cell.angle_beta   90.00
_cell.angle_gamma   90.00
#
_symmetry.space_group_name_H-M   'P 1'
#
loop_
_entity.id
_entity.type
_entity.pdbx_description
1 polymer ?
#
loop_
_entity_poly.entity_id
_entity_poly.type
_entity_poly.pdbx_seq_one_letter_code
_entity_poly.pdbx_strand_id
1 'polypeptide(L)' 'MAIADRLKEHSIEAVHELKEMNLEVIMLTGDNWRTAKAIADQVSVDHILAEVLPEDKAHVIKRLQTEGKT' A
#
# COMPACT_ATOMS: atom_id res chain seq x y z
N MET A 1 -20.57 -0.87 8.62
CA MET A 1 -20.19 -1.66 7.44
C MET A 1 -19.03 -0.93 6.79
N ALA A 2 -17.82 -1.47 6.87
CA ALA A 2 -16.66 -0.88 6.20
C ALA A 2 -16.88 -1.04 4.69
N ILE A 3 -17.03 0.09 3.99
CA ILE A 3 -17.00 0.12 2.54
C ILE A 3 -15.53 -0.15 2.20
N ALA A 4 -15.21 -1.41 1.93
CA ALA A 4 -13.95 -1.73 1.30
C ALA A 4 -13.90 -0.91 0.02
N ASP A 5 -13.00 0.08 -0.01
CA ASP A 5 -12.67 0.85 -1.20
C ASP A 5 -12.43 -0.18 -2.30
N ARG A 6 -13.40 -0.33 -3.20
CA ARG A 6 -13.18 -1.14 -4.39
C ARG A 6 -12.01 -0.48 -5.08
N LEU A 7 -10.95 -1.26 -5.35
CA LEU A 7 -9.85 -0.83 -6.21
C LEU A 7 -10.45 -0.06 -7.38
N LYS A 8 -10.18 1.25 -7.44
CA LYS A 8 -10.60 2.03 -8.58
C LYS A 8 -9.82 1.48 -9.77
N GLU A 9 -10.45 1.40 -10.94
CA GLU A 9 -9.81 0.84 -12.15
C GLU A 9 -8.46 1.52 -12.43
N HIS A 10 -8.34 2.81 -12.12
CA HIS A 10 -7.11 3.61 -12.23
C HIS A 10 -6.03 3.32 -11.17
N SER A 11 -6.33 2.56 -10.11
CA SER A 11 -5.34 2.26 -9.07
C SER A 11 -4.25 1.31 -9.57
N ILE A 12 -4.57 0.40 -10.49
CA ILE A 12 -3.58 -0.49 -11.11
C ILE A 12 -2.68 0.33 -12.04
N GLU A 13 -3.26 1.19 -12.88
CA GLU A 13 -2.53 2.07 -13.79
C GLU A 13 -1.57 2.99 -13.02
N ALA A 14 -2.05 3.61 -11.93
CA ALA A 14 -1.22 4.48 -11.10
C ALA A 14 -0.03 3.73 -10.47
N VAL A 15 -0.23 2.50 -9.98
CA VAL A 15 0.90 1.71 -9.44
C VAL A 15 1.88 1.37 -10.56
N HIS A 16 1.40 1.02 -11.75
CA HIS A 16 2.27 0.73 -12.88
C HIS A 16 3.12 1.95 -13.29
N GLU A 17 2.51 3.12 -13.43
CA GLU A 17 3.23 4.37 -13.76
C GLU A 17 4.31 4.70 -12.72
N LEU A 18 4.00 4.56 -11.43
CA LEU A 18 4.99 4.77 -10.37
C LEU A 18 6.17 3.81 -10.49
N LYS A 19 5.91 2.54 -10.85
CA LYS A 19 6.97 1.55 -11.05
C LYS A 19 7.78 1.83 -12.31
N GLU A 20 7.17 2.31 -13.40
CA GLU A 20 7.89 2.77 -14.59
C GLU A 20 8.80 3.96 -14.30
N MET A 21 8.46 4.77 -13.30
CA MET A 21 9.32 5.84 -12.78
C MET A 21 10.44 5.32 -11.86
N ASN A 22 10.65 4.00 -11.75
CA ASN A 22 11.58 3.35 -10.82
C ASN A 22 11.31 3.69 -9.34
N LEU A 23 10.06 3.97 -8.98
CA LEU A 23 9.66 4.17 -7.58
C LEU A 23 9.26 2.84 -6.96
N GLU A 24 9.67 2.66 -5.70
CA GLU A 24 9.26 1.55 -4.86
C GLU A 24 7.84 1.80 -4.33
N VAL A 25 6.90 0.88 -4.57
CA VAL A 25 5.50 1.06 -4.16
C VAL A 25 5.19 0.17 -2.95
N ILE A 26 4.83 0.81 -1.83
CA ILE A 26 4.48 0.15 -0.58
C ILE A 26 2.98 0.35 -0.29
N MET A 27 2.24 -0.74 -0.13
CA MET A 27 0.84 -0.71 0.29
C MET A 27 0.75 -0.67 1.82
N LEU A 28 0.05 0.34 2.35
CA LEU A 28 -0.25 0.47 3.78
C LEU A 28 -1.76 0.35 4.00
N THR A 29 -2.21 -0.70 4.68
CA THR A 29 -3.64 -0.94 4.95
C THR A 29 -3.91 -1.36 6.40
N GLY A 30 -5.11 -1.06 6.88
CA GLY A 30 -5.65 -1.56 8.15
C GLY A 30 -6.37 -2.90 8.01
N ASP A 31 -6.54 -3.40 6.78
CA ASP A 31 -7.10 -4.73 6.52
C ASP A 31 -6.18 -5.82 7.03
N ASN A 32 -6.75 -7.00 7.28
CA ASN A 32 -5.96 -8.18 7.61
C ASN A 32 -5.03 -8.59 6.46
N TRP A 33 -3.98 -9.34 6.79
CA TRP A 33 -2.98 -9.79 5.82
C TRP A 33 -3.57 -10.50 4.60
N ARG A 34 -4.61 -11.33 4.78
CA ARG A 34 -5.22 -12.11 3.69
C ARG A 34 -5.87 -11.21 2.65
N THR A 35 -6.65 -10.23 3.09
CA THR A 35 -7.30 -9.25 2.21
C THR A 35 -6.27 -8.34 1.56
N ALA A 36 -5.33 -7.81 2.35
CA ALA A 36 -4.26 -6.95 1.87
C ALA A 36 -3.45 -7.62 0.76
N LYS A 37 -3.07 -8.88 0.96
CA LYS A 37 -2.32 -9.66 -0.02
C LYS A 37 -3.09 -9.87 -1.33
N ALA A 38 -4.38 -10.19 -1.25
CA ALA A 38 -5.19 -10.39 -2.45
C ALA A 38 -5.31 -9.11 -3.30
N ILE A 39 -5.34 -7.94 -2.67
CA ILE A 39 -5.36 -6.63 -3.36
C ILE A 39 -3.98 -6.32 -3.91
N ALA A 40 -2.93 -6.49 -3.09
CA ALA A 40 -1.55 -6.25 -3.48
C ALA A 40 -1.11 -7.08 -4.69
N ASP A 41 -1.51 -8.35 -4.76
CA ASP A 41 -1.23 -9.24 -5.89
C ASP A 41 -1.92 -8.74 -7.18
N GLN A 42 -3.08 -8.07 -7.08
CA GLN A 42 -3.78 -7.50 -8.24
C GLN A 42 -3.11 -6.23 -8.77
N VAL A 43 -2.53 -5.42 -7.89
CA VAL A 43 -1.89 -4.14 -8.25
C VAL A 43 -0.36 -4.24 -8.42
N SER A 44 0.25 -5.38 -8.07
CA SER A 44 1.69 -5.63 -8.17
C SER A 44 2.57 -4.65 -7.35
N VAL A 45 2.21 -4.40 -6.09
CA VAL A 45 3.06 -3.61 -5.16
C VAL A 45 4.29 -4.40 -4.70
N ASP A 46 5.35 -3.69 -4.31
CA ASP A 46 6.63 -4.30 -3.89
C ASP A 46 6.59 -4.75 -2.43
N HIS A 47 5.90 -4.00 -1.58
CA HIS A 47 5.77 -4.31 -0.15
C HIS A 47 4.36 -4.06 0.38
N ILE A 48 3.99 -4.81 1.42
CA ILE A 48 2.68 -4.73 2.07
C ILE A 48 2.87 -4.61 3.57
N LEU A 49 2.23 -3.61 4.17
CA LEU A 49 2.09 -3.41 5.60
C LEU A 49 0.59 -3.46 5.91
N ALA A 50 0.14 -4.61 6.41
CA ALA A 50 -1.26 -4.88 6.76
C ALA A 50 -1.49 -4.68 8.27
N GLU A 51 -2.77 -4.63 8.66
CA GLU A 51 -3.21 -4.50 10.06
C GLU A 51 -2.67 -3.24 10.75
N VAL A 52 -2.38 -2.19 9.96
CA VAL A 52 -1.88 -0.92 10.49
C VAL A 52 -3.04 -0.06 10.96
N LEU A 53 -3.06 0.22 12.27
CA LEU A 53 -4.04 1.09 12.89
C LEU A 53 -3.88 2.54 12.39
N PRO A 54 -4.98 3.33 12.28
CA PRO A 54 -4.92 4.72 11.84
C PRO A 54 -3.88 5.56 12.57
N GLU A 55 -3.78 5.39 13.89
CA GLU A 55 -2.83 6.03 14.79
C GLU A 55 -1.37 5.67 14.48
N ASP A 56 -1.12 4.46 13.98
CA ASP A 56 0.22 3.96 13.70
C ASP A 56 0.71 4.28 12.29
N LYS A 57 -0.17 4.68 11.38
CA LYS A 57 0.21 5.02 10.00
C LYS A 57 1.29 6.09 9.95
N ALA A 58 1.18 7.13 10.78
CA ALA A 58 2.16 8.20 10.83
C ALA A 58 3.54 7.70 11.32
N HIS A 59 3.55 6.78 12.29
CA HIS A 59 4.79 6.16 12.77
C HIS A 59 5.42 5.28 11.69
N VAL A 60 4.61 4.50 10.97
CA VAL A 60 5.09 3.67 9.87
C VAL A 60 5.70 4.53 8.75
N ILE A 61 5.04 5.62 8.34
CA ILE A 61 5.58 6.55 7.35
C ILE A 61 6.92 7.12 7.82
N LYS A 62 6.99 7.58 9.07
CA LYS A 62 8.24 8.12 9.64
C LYS A 62 9.36 7.08 9.65
N ARG A 63 9.04 5.82 9.95
CA ARG A 63 10.01 4.71 9.90
C ARG A 63 10.54 4.50 8.48
N LEU A 64 9.65 4.43 7.49
CA LEU A 64 10.04 4.28 6.09
C LEU A 64 10.94 5.43 5.61
N GLN A 65 10.62 6.66 6.00
CA GLN A 65 11.46 7.83 5.73
C GLN A 65 12.84 7.73 6.36
N THR A 66 12.94 7.24 7.61
CA THR A 66 14.24 7.02 8.26
C THR A 66 15.06 5.91 7.62
N GLU A 67 14.41 4.94 6.97
CA GLU A 67 15.06 3.89 6.19
C GLU A 67 15.56 4.39 4.82
N GLY A 68 15.36 5.67 4.50
CA GLY A 68 15.81 6.29 3.24
C GLY A 68 14.80 6.15 2.09
N LYS A 69 13.56 5.74 2.37
CA LYS A 69 12.49 5.69 1.37
C LYS A 69 11.78 7.04 1.33
N THR A 70 11.85 7.72 0.18
CA THR A 70 11.34 9.10 -0.04
C THR A 70 10.56 9.21 -1.32
#